data_AF-A0A4Y8U0T6-F1
#
_entry.id   AF-A0A4Y8U0T6-F1
#
_cell.length_a   1.000
_cell.length_b   1.000
_cell.length_c   1.000
_cell.angle_alpha   90.00
_cell.angle_beta   90.00
_cell.angle_gamma   90.00
#
_symmetry.space_group_name_H-M   'P 1'
#
loop_
_entity.id
_entity.type
_entity.pdbx_description
1 polymer ?
#
loop_
_entity_poly.entity_id
_entity_poly.type
_entity_poly.pdbx_seq_one_letter_code
_entity_poly.pdbx_strand_id
1 'polypeptide(L)'
;MYPYGQLYHHGGHPRYPNRCNYKLATIQMVSYAIRMDTIKQVQANIKIVARDKNLSDNALALKSGIPYSTLYRKLAVTGDFKLSELARLADALEVSPADLYKTDVYESKKSA
;
A
#
# COMPACT_ATOMS: atom_id res chain seq x y z
N MET A 1 46.11 17.24 -16.67
CA MET A 1 44.96 18.14 -16.88
C MET A 1 44.03 17.42 -17.85
N TYR A 2 43.06 16.68 -17.32
CA TYR A 2 42.20 15.81 -18.12
C TYR A 2 41.05 16.63 -18.73
N PRO A 3 40.88 16.62 -20.06
CA PRO A 3 39.76 17.32 -20.67
C PRO A 3 38.46 16.55 -20.41
N TYR A 4 37.52 17.26 -19.80
CA TYR A 4 36.10 16.88 -19.73
C TYR A 4 35.52 16.80 -21.15
N GLY A 5 34.71 15.77 -21.41
CA GLY A 5 33.73 15.81 -22.50
C GLY A 5 33.88 14.78 -23.61
N GLN A 6 34.01 13.49 -23.28
CA GLN A 6 33.53 12.43 -24.19
C GLN A 6 32.15 12.00 -23.72
N LEU A 7 31.14 12.55 -24.38
CA LEU A 7 29.75 12.10 -24.31
C LEU A 7 29.70 10.64 -24.79
N TYR A 8 29.13 9.78 -23.96
CA TYR A 8 28.97 8.35 -24.21
C TYR A 8 28.30 8.07 -25.56
N HIS A 9 29.02 7.40 -26.45
CA HIS A 9 28.41 6.54 -27.47
C HIS A 9 27.94 5.26 -26.79
N HIS A 10 26.63 5.15 -26.53
CA HIS A 10 25.89 3.90 -26.69
C HIS A 10 24.44 4.25 -26.99
N GLY A 11 24.12 4.28 -28.29
CA GLY A 11 22.76 4.38 -28.82
C GLY A 11 21.93 3.13 -28.53
N GLY A 12 21.76 2.81 -27.25
CA GLY A 12 20.68 1.96 -26.80
C GLY A 12 19.40 2.78 -26.85
N HIS A 13 18.71 2.77 -27.99
CA HIS A 13 17.29 3.11 -28.02
C HIS A 13 16.63 2.43 -26.81
N PRO A 14 15.82 3.13 -25.99
CA PRO A 14 14.98 2.44 -25.03
C PRO A 14 14.18 1.43 -25.84
N ARG A 15 14.45 0.14 -25.61
CA ARG A 15 13.65 -0.93 -26.19
C ARG A 15 12.27 -0.76 -25.60
N TYR A 16 11.41 0.01 -26.28
CA TYR A 16 9.97 -0.18 -26.16
C TYR A 16 9.75 -1.66 -26.52
N PRO A 17 9.33 -2.51 -25.57
CA PRO A 17 9.05 -3.89 -25.92
C PRO A 17 7.96 -3.88 -27.01
N ASN A 18 8.35 -4.46 -28.14
CA ASN A 18 7.57 -4.78 -29.32
C ASN A 18 6.08 -5.03 -29.03
N ARG A 19 5.20 -4.34 -29.76
CA ARG A 19 3.79 -4.73 -30.04
C ARG A 19 3.09 -5.50 -28.91
N CYS A 20 2.93 -4.88 -27.75
CA CYS A 20 2.07 -5.45 -26.71
C CYS A 20 0.62 -5.05 -26.99
N ASN A 21 -0.16 -6.03 -27.46
CA ASN A 21 -1.63 -6.08 -27.46
C ASN A 21 -2.26 -5.06 -26.49
N TYR A 22 -2.75 -3.92 -27.01
CA TYR A 22 -3.24 -2.80 -26.19
C TYR A 22 -4.32 -3.22 -25.20
N LYS A 23 -5.10 -4.27 -25.52
CA LYS A 23 -6.08 -4.88 -24.61
C LYS A 23 -5.43 -5.44 -23.34
N LEU A 24 -4.28 -6.10 -23.45
CA LEU A 24 -3.54 -6.65 -22.29
C LEU A 24 -2.93 -5.53 -21.44
N ALA A 25 -2.39 -4.49 -22.07
CA ALA A 25 -1.86 -3.32 -21.36
C ALA A 25 -2.97 -2.59 -20.57
N THR A 26 -4.16 -2.43 -21.14
CA THR A 26 -5.31 -1.83 -20.45
C THR A 26 -5.79 -2.69 -19.28
N ILE A 27 -5.90 -4.02 -19.44
CA ILE A 27 -6.28 -4.93 -18.35
C ILE A 27 -5.26 -4.82 -17.19
N GLN A 28 -3.97 -4.83 -17.50
CA GLN A 28 -2.90 -4.73 -16.50
C GLN A 28 -2.94 -3.39 -15.74
N MET A 29 -3.26 -2.29 -16.43
CA MET A 29 -3.42 -0.96 -15.82
C MET A 29 -4.66 -0.89 -14.91
N VAL A 30 -5.80 -1.42 -15.35
CA VAL A 30 -7.04 -1.44 -14.55
C VAL A 30 -6.88 -2.31 -13.30
N SER A 31 -6.28 -3.51 -13.43
CA SER A 31 -6.00 -4.37 -12.27
C SER A 31 -5.06 -3.73 -11.26
N TYR A 32 -4.07 -2.95 -11.71
CA TYR A 32 -3.17 -2.21 -10.82
C TYR A 32 -3.91 -1.09 -10.08
N ALA A 33 -4.78 -0.34 -10.78
CA ALA A 33 -5.57 0.72 -10.18
C ALA A 33 -6.51 0.20 -9.08
N ILE A 34 -7.22 -0.90 -9.34
CA ILE A 34 -8.09 -1.56 -8.35
C ILE A 34 -7.27 -1.98 -7.12
N ARG A 35 -6.12 -2.62 -7.33
CA ARG A 35 -5.23 -3.04 -6.22
C ARG A 35 -4.79 -1.86 -5.36
N MET A 36 -4.38 -0.75 -5.99
CA MET A 36 -3.92 0.44 -5.28
C MET A 36 -5.03 1.10 -4.45
N ASP A 37 -6.27 1.06 -4.93
CA ASP A 37 -7.43 1.55 -4.19
C ASP A 37 -7.70 0.70 -2.94
N THR A 38 -7.70 -0.63 -3.09
CA THR A 38 -7.90 -1.56 -1.97
C THR A 38 -6.83 -1.42 -0.89
N ILE A 39 -5.56 -1.23 -1.25
CA ILE A 39 -4.46 -1.04 -0.28
C ILE A 39 -4.71 0.22 0.57
N LYS A 40 -5.06 1.33 -0.07
CA LYS A 40 -5.33 2.60 0.62
C LYS A 40 -6.53 2.49 1.54
N GLN A 41 -7.56 1.76 1.11
CA GLN A 41 -8.75 1.54 1.90
C GLN A 41 -8.46 0.73 3.18
N VAL A 42 -7.72 -0.38 3.05
CA VAL A 42 -7.31 -1.18 4.22
C VAL A 42 -6.49 -0.34 5.20
N GLN A 43 -5.55 0.48 4.71
CA GLN A 43 -4.77 1.39 5.55
C GLN A 43 -5.64 2.42 6.27
N ALA A 44 -6.64 2.98 5.59
CA ALA A 44 -7.57 3.93 6.17
C ALA A 44 -8.43 3.28 7.27
N ASN A 45 -8.96 2.08 7.00
CA ASN A 45 -9.75 1.32 7.96
C ASN A 45 -8.95 0.99 9.22
N ILE A 46 -7.70 0.55 9.08
CA ILE A 46 -6.79 0.30 10.22
C ILE A 46 -6.65 1.57 11.07
N LYS A 47 -6.42 2.74 10.44
CA LYS A 47 -6.27 4.01 11.17
C LYS A 47 -7.55 4.44 11.88
N ILE A 48 -8.72 4.25 11.25
CA ILE A 48 -10.01 4.59 11.85
C ILE A 48 -10.26 3.72 13.08
N VAL A 49 -10.12 2.40 12.94
CA VAL A 49 -10.34 1.46 14.05
C VAL A 49 -9.33 1.70 15.18
N ALA A 50 -8.06 1.96 14.86
CA ALA A 50 -7.05 2.30 15.85
C ALA A 50 -7.43 3.57 16.64
N ARG A 51 -7.92 4.61 15.95
CA ARG A 51 -8.40 5.85 16.59
C ARG A 51 -9.63 5.62 17.46
N ASP A 52 -10.60 4.86 16.98
CA ASP A 52 -11.81 4.52 17.74
C ASP A 52 -11.45 3.76 19.03
N LYS A 53 -10.38 2.97 19.02
CA LYS A 53 -9.83 2.26 20.18
C LYS A 53 -8.79 3.05 20.99
N ASN A 54 -8.56 4.32 20.67
CA ASN A 54 -7.53 5.17 21.30
C ASN A 54 -6.11 4.53 21.32
N LEU A 55 -5.77 3.75 20.29
CA LEU A 55 -4.46 3.14 20.13
C LEU A 55 -3.56 4.05 19.29
N SER A 56 -2.39 4.38 19.83
CA SER A 56 -1.34 5.03 19.05
C SER A 56 -0.66 4.02 18.10
N ASP A 57 -0.05 4.52 17.02
CA ASP A 57 0.68 3.67 16.07
C ASP A 57 1.79 2.85 16.76
N ASN A 58 2.41 3.41 17.83
CA ASN A 58 3.39 2.69 18.63
C ASN A 58 2.75 1.57 19.48
N ALA A 59 1.61 1.84 20.12
CA ALA A 59 0.87 0.81 20.85
C ALA A 59 0.37 -0.31 19.92
N LEU A 60 -0.08 0.05 18.72
CA LEU A 60 -0.49 -0.90 17.69
C LEU A 60 0.68 -1.76 17.19
N ALA A 61 1.85 -1.16 16.98
CA ALA A 61 3.07 -1.90 16.63
C ALA A 61 3.45 -2.91 17.71
N LEU A 62 3.42 -2.51 18.98
CA LEU A 62 3.71 -3.38 20.11
C LEU A 62 2.71 -4.54 20.21
N LYS A 63 1.41 -4.26 20.13
CA LYS A 63 0.36 -5.30 20.22
C LYS A 63 0.38 -6.28 19.04
N SER A 64 0.60 -5.79 17.82
CA SER A 64 0.63 -6.64 16.62
C SER A 64 1.94 -7.41 16.44
N GLY A 65 2.99 -7.07 17.21
CA GLY A 65 4.33 -7.62 17.05
C GLY A 65 4.98 -7.23 15.71
N ILE A 66 4.49 -6.16 15.06
CA ILE A 66 5.07 -5.62 13.82
C ILE A 66 6.00 -4.46 14.20
N PRO A 67 7.27 -4.45 13.73
CA PRO A 67 8.18 -3.35 14.02
C PRO A 67 7.57 -2.00 13.61
N TYR A 68 7.65 -0.99 14.50
CA TYR A 68 7.04 0.32 14.27
C TYR A 68 7.45 0.95 12.93
N SER A 69 8.73 0.88 12.56
CA SER A 69 9.22 1.40 11.27
C SER A 69 8.59 0.71 10.06
N THR A 70 8.29 -0.59 10.19
CA THR A 70 7.62 -1.37 9.15
C THR A 70 6.14 -1.01 9.09
N LEU A 71 5.47 -0.93 10.24
CA LEU A 71 4.07 -0.53 10.31
C LEU A 71 3.85 0.88 9.76
N TYR A 72 4.65 1.84 10.22
CA TYR A 72 4.61 3.23 9.76
C TYR A 72 4.81 3.35 8.25
N ARG A 73 5.87 2.70 7.70
CA ARG A 73 6.12 2.72 6.26
C ARG A 73 4.96 2.14 5.45
N LYS A 74 4.36 1.04 5.94
CA LYS A 74 3.21 0.41 5.28
C LYS A 74 1.95 1.25 5.36
N LEU A 75 1.73 1.98 6.45
CA LEU A 75 0.57 2.89 6.62
C LEU A 75 0.73 4.26 5.95
N ALA A 76 1.94 4.70 5.66
CA ALA A 76 2.22 6.05 5.14
C ALA A 76 2.42 6.10 3.61
N VAL A 77 3.03 5.07 3.00
CA VAL A 77 3.43 5.12 1.59
C VAL A 77 2.47 4.28 0.74
N THR A 78 2.76 3.01 0.53
CA THR A 78 1.97 2.04 -0.26
C THR A 78 2.53 0.65 0.01
N GLY A 79 2.57 0.25 1.29
CA GLY A 79 3.02 -1.08 1.65
C GLY A 79 1.86 -2.05 1.66
N ASP A 80 1.91 -3.09 0.81
CA ASP A 80 1.03 -4.24 0.92
C ASP A 80 1.19 -4.91 2.28
N PHE A 81 0.08 -5.22 2.94
CA PHE A 81 0.08 -6.08 4.12
C PHE A 81 -0.03 -7.54 3.67
N LYS A 82 0.88 -8.37 4.18
CA LYS A 82 0.73 -9.82 4.06
C LYS A 82 -0.49 -10.25 4.88
N LEU A 83 -1.13 -11.34 4.47
CA LEU A 83 -2.28 -11.90 5.20
C LEU A 83 -1.94 -12.14 6.68
N SER A 84 -0.73 -12.61 6.98
CA SER A 84 -0.26 -12.82 8.36
C SER A 84 -0.10 -11.53 9.16
N GLU A 85 0.37 -10.46 8.53
CA GLU A 85 0.51 -9.13 9.17
C GLU A 85 -0.88 -8.54 9.43
N LEU A 86 -1.79 -8.68 8.47
CA LEU A 86 -3.16 -8.19 8.59
C LEU A 86 -3.93 -8.96 9.66
N ALA A 87 -3.75 -10.27 9.77
CA ALA A 87 -4.33 -11.07 10.85
C ALA A 87 -3.85 -10.61 12.23
N ARG A 88 -2.54 -10.33 12.38
CA ARG A 88 -1.99 -9.80 13.64
C ARG A 88 -2.50 -8.39 13.97
N LEU A 89 -2.69 -7.55 12.95
CA LEU A 89 -3.27 -6.22 13.14
C LEU A 89 -4.75 -6.31 13.53
N ALA A 90 -5.51 -7.21 12.90
CA ALA A 90 -6.90 -7.46 13.23
C ALA A 90 -7.05 -7.95 14.67
N ASP A 91 -6.18 -8.88 15.10
CA ASP A 91 -6.13 -9.37 16.48
C ASP A 91 -5.76 -8.26 17.48
N ALA A 92 -4.72 -7.47 17.18
CA ALA A 92 -4.33 -6.32 18.00
C ALA A 92 -5.41 -5.23 18.11
N LEU A 93 -6.23 -5.11 17.07
CA LEU A 93 -7.39 -4.22 17.00
C LEU A 93 -8.67 -4.91 17.47
N GLU A 94 -8.64 -6.17 17.88
CA GLU A 94 -9.78 -7.02 18.27
C GLU A 94 -10.98 -6.86 17.30
N VAL A 95 -10.71 -6.97 16.01
CA VAL A 95 -11.70 -6.96 14.93
C VAL A 95 -11.49 -8.16 14.02
N SER A 96 -12.49 -8.51 13.21
CA SER A 96 -12.30 -9.52 12.18
C SER A 96 -11.39 -8.97 11.07
N PRO A 97 -10.46 -9.78 10.50
CA PRO A 97 -9.72 -9.41 9.30
C PRO A 97 -10.62 -8.95 8.15
N ALA A 98 -11.82 -9.52 8.05
CA ALA A 98 -12.81 -9.16 7.03
C ALA A 98 -13.31 -7.71 7.17
N ASP A 99 -13.38 -7.19 8.39
CA ASP A 99 -13.84 -5.82 8.64
C ASP A 99 -12.82 -4.78 8.15
N LEU A 100 -11.53 -5.14 8.13
CA LEU A 100 -10.48 -4.27 7.58
C LEU A 100 -10.55 -4.13 6.05
N TYR A 101 -11.13 -5.12 5.37
CA TYR A 101 -11.34 -5.12 3.92
C TYR A 101 -12.67 -4.50 3.47
N LYS A 102 -13.58 -4.19 4.41
CA LYS A 102 -14.89 -3.62 4.06
C LYS A 102 -14.73 -2.23 3.47
N THR A 103 -15.44 -2.02 2.37
CA THR A 103 -15.42 -0.77 1.61
C THR A 103 -16.17 0.36 2.35
N ASP A 104 -17.16 -0.03 3.14
CA ASP A 104 -18.19 0.86 3.69
C ASP A 104 -17.80 1.55 5.02
N VAL A 105 -16.70 1.11 5.65
CA VAL A 105 -16.24 1.64 6.94
C VAL A 105 -15.86 3.13 6.83
N TYR A 106 -15.42 3.57 5.64
CA TYR A 106 -14.99 4.95 5.39
C TYR A 106 -16.14 5.88 4.98
N GLU A 107 -17.18 5.37 4.30
CA GLU A 107 -18.27 6.23 3.80
C GLU A 107 -19.20 6.70 4.92
N SER A 108 -19.43 5.87 5.92
CA SER A 108 -20.34 6.15 7.04
C SER A 108 -19.92 7.35 7.92
N LYS A 109 -18.64 7.75 7.92
CA LYS A 109 -18.14 8.88 8.74
C LYS A 109 -17.87 10.18 7.97
N LYS A 110 -18.10 10.23 6.65
CA LYS A 110 -17.95 11.47 5.84
C LYS A 110 -19.25 12.29 5.77
N SER A 111 -20.37 11.70 6.18
CA SER A 111 -21.72 12.29 6.09
C SER A 111 -22.29 12.78 7.43
N ALA A 112 -21.48 12.83 8.48
CA ALA A 112 -21.81 13.40 9.80
C ALA A 112 -20.90 14.58 10.10
#